data_AF-A0A7S2S9D7-F1
#
_entry.id   AF-A0A7S2S9D7-F1
#
_cell.length_a   1.000
_cell.length_b   1.000
_cell.length_c   1.000
_cell.angle_alpha   90.00
_cell.angle_beta   90.00
_cell.angle_gamma   90.00
#
_symmetry.space_group_name_H-M   'P 1'
#
loop_
_entity.id
_entity.type
_entity.pdbx_description
1 polymer ?
#
loop_
_entity_poly.entity_id
_entity_poly.type
_entity_poly.pdbx_seq_one_letter_code
_entity_poly.pdbx_strand_id
1 'polypeptide(L)'
;IMGAKYNGDKWDNFYEQIPISLLDHTNGNAIYNTSHPLMERLVGQLEVEAPCPYNSIPYDYRMSQMWIEGTMGLVPILAPKIMLNEEGENITLSNNTAMFNKWGNMFKEQHPFKETPVIHNYAATNLIPRHLGPEYIIHGAKLYAPWDPTRTKITLIVSEWFFDRSTHLLMHLDEKDHPFSEVVIMLPPNVEAHDDYDNMTAVPTRSQHRGAPDYMDLCEAEVNTEWFMFTNSYHHVSNHVDLMFTPGKYQPVTPFTPATYPFCFKFPYCKETVNTAQFFKPGHDKVVLDFDILYHTKTRNEFCAEWRNKFGDESEDLYKHKRVLRRKKVIGPSGPTGTAYAAYLFKYKKDSMYKFTDRSLYGARAPFIKIFAKEEKLDGMSEEELAKRVGSMGMENSTDCSCFTFESLQT
;
A
#
# COMPACT_ATOMS: atom_id res chain seq x y z
N ILE A 1 29.19 -17.13 3.26
CA ILE A 1 28.21 -16.08 3.61
C ILE A 1 27.03 -16.79 4.24
N MET A 2 26.69 -16.45 5.48
CA MET A 2 25.53 -16.99 6.17
C MET A 2 24.57 -15.86 6.51
N GLY A 3 23.34 -15.88 6.01
CA GLY A 3 22.40 -14.79 6.25
C GLY A 3 20.97 -15.16 5.85
N ALA A 4 20.18 -14.16 5.48
CA ALA A 4 18.77 -14.34 5.13
C ALA A 4 18.48 -13.83 3.73
N LYS A 5 17.57 -14.51 3.04
CA LYS A 5 16.89 -13.96 1.86
C LYS A 5 15.81 -12.97 2.30
N TYR A 6 15.15 -12.31 1.36
CA TYR A 6 14.05 -11.42 1.68
C TYR A 6 12.85 -12.19 2.27
N ASN A 7 12.34 -11.74 3.42
CA ASN A 7 11.20 -12.36 4.14
C ASN A 7 10.00 -11.40 4.30
N GLY A 8 10.08 -10.18 3.76
CA GLY A 8 8.94 -9.28 3.76
C GLY A 8 7.92 -9.61 2.67
N ASP A 9 6.87 -8.81 2.62
CA ASP A 9 5.71 -8.93 1.73
C ASP A 9 5.79 -8.01 0.49
N LYS A 10 6.82 -7.17 0.39
CA LYS A 10 6.92 -6.16 -0.68
C LYS A 10 7.12 -6.77 -2.06
N TRP A 11 7.72 -7.96 -2.13
CA TRP A 11 8.10 -8.60 -3.39
C TRP A 11 6.99 -9.46 -3.97
N ASP A 12 5.96 -9.78 -3.19
CA ASP A 12 4.93 -10.77 -3.53
C ASP A 12 4.28 -10.49 -4.89
N ASN A 13 3.90 -9.22 -5.14
CA ASN A 13 3.20 -8.81 -6.36
C ASN A 13 4.04 -8.83 -7.65
N PHE A 14 5.37 -8.90 -7.54
CA PHE A 14 6.25 -8.93 -8.71
C PHE A 14 7.35 -9.99 -8.59
N TYR A 15 7.14 -10.99 -7.71
CA TYR A 15 8.14 -12.01 -7.38
C TYR A 15 8.70 -12.69 -8.63
N GLU A 16 7.83 -13.01 -9.59
CA GLU A 16 8.19 -13.64 -10.87
C GLU A 16 9.02 -12.75 -11.81
N GLN A 17 8.98 -11.43 -11.61
CA GLN A 17 9.74 -10.45 -12.39
C GLN A 17 11.11 -10.16 -11.77
N ILE A 18 11.38 -10.68 -10.57
CA ILE A 18 12.63 -10.44 -9.84
C ILE A 18 13.74 -11.32 -10.45
N PRO A 19 14.92 -10.75 -10.78
CA PRO A 19 16.05 -11.55 -11.22
C PRO A 19 16.43 -12.62 -10.19
N ILE A 20 16.77 -13.83 -10.65
CA ILE A 20 17.16 -14.95 -9.78
C ILE A 20 18.29 -14.55 -8.80
N SER A 21 19.25 -13.74 -9.26
CA SER A 21 20.33 -13.24 -8.40
C SER A 21 19.86 -12.36 -7.24
N LEU A 22 18.71 -11.69 -7.37
CA LEU A 22 18.09 -10.91 -6.30
C LEU A 22 17.19 -11.78 -5.42
N LEU A 23 16.54 -12.81 -5.97
CA LEU A 23 15.80 -13.80 -5.17
C LEU A 23 16.74 -14.65 -4.28
N ASP A 24 17.90 -15.03 -4.81
CA ASP A 24 18.92 -15.80 -4.10
C ASP A 24 19.90 -14.93 -3.31
N HIS A 25 19.73 -13.60 -3.37
CA HIS A 25 20.56 -12.66 -2.64
C HIS A 25 20.42 -12.88 -1.12
N THR A 26 21.53 -13.30 -0.51
CA THR A 26 21.68 -13.27 0.95
C THR A 26 22.10 -11.87 1.36
N ASN A 27 21.27 -11.16 2.13
CA ASN A 27 21.41 -9.72 2.37
C ASN A 27 22.74 -9.29 3.02
N GLY A 28 23.02 -7.99 2.97
CA GLY A 28 24.22 -7.35 3.54
C GLY A 28 24.44 -7.51 5.04
N ASN A 29 23.47 -8.04 5.80
CA ASN A 29 23.61 -8.33 7.23
C ASN A 29 23.92 -9.80 7.50
N ALA A 30 24.47 -10.47 6.49
CA ALA A 30 25.04 -11.78 6.63
C ALA A 30 26.31 -11.77 7.48
N ILE A 31 26.65 -12.95 8.00
CA ILE A 31 27.94 -13.26 8.59
C ILE A 31 28.88 -13.69 7.46
N TYR A 32 29.98 -12.95 7.30
CA TYR A 32 30.99 -13.18 6.28
C TYR A 32 32.19 -13.90 6.88
N ASN A 33 32.50 -15.09 6.39
CA ASN A 33 33.77 -15.75 6.70
C ASN A 33 34.87 -15.16 5.79
N THR A 34 35.58 -14.16 6.30
CA THR A 34 36.65 -13.46 5.58
C THR A 34 37.87 -14.33 5.29
N SER A 35 38.04 -15.44 6.00
CA SER A 35 39.13 -16.40 5.76
C SER A 35 38.84 -17.39 4.63
N HIS A 36 37.61 -17.40 4.07
CA HIS A 36 37.25 -18.33 3.00
C HIS A 36 37.82 -17.85 1.64
N PRO A 37 38.52 -18.69 0.85
CA PRO A 37 39.17 -18.25 -0.40
C PRO A 37 38.21 -17.65 -1.45
N LEU A 38 36.95 -18.11 -1.48
CA LEU A 38 35.93 -17.49 -2.34
C LEU A 38 35.62 -16.05 -1.91
N MET A 39 35.63 -15.75 -0.61
CA MET A 39 35.34 -14.40 -0.11
C MET A 39 36.40 -13.40 -0.59
N GLU A 40 37.68 -13.76 -0.43
CA GLU A 40 38.80 -12.96 -0.92
C GLU A 40 38.68 -12.68 -2.43
N ARG A 41 38.30 -13.68 -3.23
CA ARG A 41 38.09 -13.52 -4.68
C ARG A 41 36.93 -12.59 -5.02
N LEU A 42 35.80 -12.73 -4.32
CA LEU A 42 34.63 -11.86 -4.52
C LEU A 42 34.96 -10.41 -4.16
N VAL A 43 35.61 -10.18 -3.02
CA VAL A 43 36.05 -8.83 -2.60
C VAL A 43 37.05 -8.24 -3.58
N GLY A 44 38.07 -9.00 -3.98
CA GLY A 44 39.05 -8.53 -4.96
C GLY A 44 38.41 -8.17 -6.30
N GLN A 45 37.37 -8.89 -6.72
CA GLN A 45 36.63 -8.53 -7.94
C GLN A 45 35.81 -7.25 -7.75
N LEU A 46 35.19 -7.03 -6.59
CA LEU A 46 34.50 -5.77 -6.31
C LEU A 46 35.44 -4.57 -6.36
N GLU A 47 36.68 -4.72 -5.88
CA GLU A 47 37.71 -3.68 -5.97
C GLU A 47 38.09 -3.40 -7.43
N VAL A 48 38.22 -4.43 -8.27
CA VAL A 48 38.45 -4.30 -9.71
C VAL A 48 37.26 -3.62 -10.41
N GLU A 49 36.02 -3.88 -9.95
CA GLU A 49 34.79 -3.33 -10.50
C GLU A 49 34.40 -1.96 -9.93
N ALA A 50 35.11 -1.45 -8.91
CA ALA A 50 34.87 -0.15 -8.30
C ALA A 50 34.85 1.05 -9.28
N PRO A 51 35.69 1.12 -10.33
CA PRO A 51 35.61 2.18 -11.33
C PRO A 51 34.55 1.93 -12.42
N CYS A 52 33.82 0.81 -12.38
CA CYS A 52 32.83 0.42 -13.38
C CYS A 52 31.38 0.71 -12.91
N PRO A 53 30.40 0.72 -13.84
CA PRO A 53 28.97 0.74 -13.52
C PRO A 53 28.50 -0.20 -12.41
N TYR A 54 29.17 -1.35 -12.24
CA TYR A 54 28.89 -2.32 -11.19
C TYR A 54 28.99 -1.74 -9.77
N ASN A 55 29.77 -0.67 -9.56
CA ASN A 55 29.86 0.00 -8.26
C ASN A 55 28.55 0.70 -7.82
N SER A 56 27.62 0.91 -8.75
CA SER A 56 26.27 1.40 -8.41
C SER A 56 25.37 0.31 -7.79
N ILE A 57 25.79 -0.96 -7.86
CA ILE A 57 25.07 -2.11 -7.31
C ILE A 57 25.58 -2.35 -5.89
N PRO A 58 24.69 -2.54 -4.90
CA PRO A 58 25.09 -2.95 -3.56
C PRO A 58 26.02 -4.17 -3.59
N TYR A 59 27.12 -4.14 -2.82
CA TYR A 59 28.20 -5.12 -2.90
C TYR A 59 27.71 -6.56 -2.64
N ASP A 60 26.78 -6.72 -1.71
CA ASP A 60 26.14 -7.97 -1.31
C ASP A 60 25.34 -8.56 -2.49
N TYR A 61 24.56 -7.71 -3.15
CA TYR A 61 23.82 -8.09 -4.34
C TYR A 61 24.75 -8.41 -5.50
N ARG A 62 25.82 -7.63 -5.69
CA ARG A 62 26.81 -7.90 -6.73
C ARG A 62 27.55 -9.23 -6.49
N MET A 63 27.90 -9.58 -5.25
CA MET A 63 28.45 -10.90 -4.92
C MET A 63 27.48 -12.04 -5.28
N SER A 64 26.17 -11.84 -5.07
CA SER A 64 25.13 -12.79 -5.51
C SER A 64 25.09 -12.93 -7.04
N GLN A 65 25.19 -11.81 -7.77
CA GLN A 65 25.25 -11.84 -9.23
C GLN A 65 26.49 -12.57 -9.75
N MET A 66 27.68 -12.33 -9.17
CA MET A 66 28.91 -13.05 -9.53
C MET A 66 28.76 -14.56 -9.30
N TRP A 67 28.11 -14.95 -8.20
CA TRP A 67 27.85 -16.35 -7.88
C TRP A 67 26.91 -17.00 -8.89
N ILE A 68 25.76 -16.38 -9.16
CA ILE A 68 24.77 -16.89 -10.12
C ILE A 68 25.33 -16.93 -11.55
N GLU A 69 26.10 -15.93 -11.96
CA GLU A 69 26.81 -15.93 -13.24
C GLU A 69 27.78 -17.12 -13.33
N GLY A 70 28.50 -17.42 -12.24
CA GLY A 70 29.45 -18.53 -12.18
C GLY A 70 28.83 -19.93 -12.00
N THR A 71 27.62 -20.05 -11.47
CA THR A 71 26.97 -21.36 -11.28
C THR A 71 25.93 -21.67 -12.34
N MET A 72 25.32 -20.65 -12.94
CA MET A 72 24.21 -20.80 -13.90
C MET A 72 24.49 -20.17 -15.26
N GLY A 73 25.61 -19.44 -15.43
CA GLY A 73 25.92 -18.72 -16.66
C GLY A 73 25.00 -17.54 -16.94
N LEU A 74 24.23 -17.09 -15.95
CA LEU A 74 23.27 -15.99 -16.09
C LEU A 74 23.95 -14.65 -15.82
N VAL A 75 24.25 -13.91 -16.88
CA VAL A 75 24.85 -12.58 -16.80
C VAL A 75 23.81 -11.56 -16.32
N PRO A 76 24.12 -10.70 -15.34
CA PRO A 76 23.17 -9.71 -14.84
C PRO A 76 22.82 -8.66 -15.91
N ILE A 77 21.52 -8.39 -16.04
CA ILE A 77 21.04 -7.28 -16.87
C ILE A 77 21.14 -6.00 -16.05
N LEU A 78 21.96 -5.06 -16.52
CA LEU A 78 22.10 -3.75 -15.90
C LEU A 78 21.13 -2.74 -16.49
N ALA A 79 20.62 -1.85 -15.65
CA ALA A 79 19.73 -0.79 -16.11
C ALA A 79 20.47 0.12 -17.11
N PRO A 80 19.85 0.54 -18.24
CA PRO A 80 20.53 1.38 -19.22
C PRO A 80 21.11 2.66 -18.64
N LYS A 81 20.47 3.23 -17.60
CA LYS A 81 20.92 4.45 -16.93
C LYS A 81 22.26 4.32 -16.20
N ILE A 82 22.61 3.12 -15.71
CA ILE A 82 23.90 2.90 -15.05
C ILE A 82 25.00 2.51 -16.04
N MET A 83 24.62 2.18 -17.27
CA MET A 83 25.55 1.81 -18.35
C MET A 83 26.12 3.02 -19.09
N LEU A 84 25.89 4.24 -18.62
CA LEU A 84 26.36 5.47 -19.25
C LEU A 84 27.58 6.02 -18.49
N ASN A 85 28.59 6.50 -19.21
CA ASN A 85 29.67 7.31 -18.62
C ASN A 85 29.19 8.73 -18.28
N GLU A 86 30.10 9.58 -17.76
CA GLU A 86 29.79 10.97 -17.41
C GLU A 86 29.31 11.79 -18.63
N GLU A 87 29.70 11.38 -19.83
CA GLU A 87 29.34 11.98 -21.12
C GLU A 87 28.04 11.41 -21.75
N GLY A 88 27.42 10.39 -21.13
CA GLY A 88 26.18 9.78 -21.63
C GLY A 88 26.38 8.70 -22.71
N GLU A 89 27.58 8.19 -22.89
CA GLU A 89 27.93 7.10 -23.83
C GLU A 89 27.87 5.73 -23.15
N ASN A 90 27.48 4.70 -23.92
CA ASN A 90 27.37 3.32 -23.40
C ASN A 90 28.74 2.73 -23.08
N ILE A 91 28.91 2.26 -21.84
CA ILE A 91 30.08 1.55 -21.34
C ILE A 91 29.98 0.08 -21.74
N THR A 92 31.07 -0.48 -22.28
CA THR A 92 31.20 -1.93 -22.52
C THR A 92 31.86 -2.58 -21.31
N LEU A 93 31.24 -3.63 -20.77
CA LEU A 93 31.74 -4.35 -19.59
C LEU A 93 32.58 -5.56 -19.99
N SER A 94 33.59 -5.88 -19.18
CA SER A 94 34.40 -7.08 -19.37
C SER A 94 33.57 -8.35 -19.11
N ASN A 95 33.70 -9.34 -20.00
CA ASN A 95 33.05 -10.63 -19.82
C ASN A 95 33.85 -11.49 -18.84
N ASN A 96 33.35 -11.61 -17.61
CA ASN A 96 33.99 -12.35 -16.52
C ASN A 96 33.39 -13.75 -16.31
N THR A 97 32.43 -14.16 -17.15
CA THR A 97 31.68 -15.43 -17.01
C THR A 97 32.60 -16.64 -16.86
N ALA A 98 33.67 -16.74 -17.66
CA ALA A 98 34.59 -17.87 -17.61
C ALA A 98 35.35 -17.97 -16.27
N MET A 99 35.71 -16.80 -15.70
CA MET A 99 36.36 -16.73 -14.40
C MET A 99 35.40 -17.11 -13.27
N PHE A 100 34.18 -16.58 -13.30
CA PHE A 100 33.16 -16.94 -12.30
C PHE A 100 32.76 -18.41 -12.39
N ASN A 101 32.67 -18.98 -13.60
CA ASN A 101 32.44 -20.41 -13.82
C ASN A 101 33.51 -21.28 -13.15
N LYS A 102 34.78 -20.84 -13.19
CA LYS A 102 35.86 -21.54 -12.48
C LYS A 102 35.62 -21.50 -10.97
N TRP A 103 35.19 -20.37 -10.42
CA TRP A 103 34.90 -20.24 -8.98
C TRP A 103 33.69 -21.08 -8.57
N GLY A 104 32.60 -21.02 -9.33
CA GLY A 104 31.41 -21.84 -9.12
C GLY A 104 31.76 -23.33 -9.09
N ASN A 105 32.52 -23.82 -10.07
CA ASN A 105 32.94 -25.22 -10.10
C ASN A 105 33.84 -25.63 -8.93
N MET A 106 34.70 -24.74 -8.42
CA MET A 106 35.57 -25.04 -7.28
C MET A 106 34.80 -25.10 -5.95
N PHE A 107 33.78 -24.27 -5.77
CA PHE A 107 33.17 -24.04 -4.45
C PHE A 107 31.71 -24.46 -4.33
N LYS A 108 31.00 -24.84 -5.40
CA LYS A 108 29.56 -25.17 -5.37
C LYS A 108 29.20 -26.23 -4.34
N GLU A 109 30.01 -27.29 -4.22
CA GLU A 109 29.78 -28.41 -3.29
C GLU A 109 29.90 -28.00 -1.81
N GLN A 110 30.52 -26.85 -1.52
CA GLN A 110 30.69 -26.35 -0.16
C GLN A 110 29.48 -25.53 0.32
N HIS A 111 28.53 -25.24 -0.58
CA HIS A 111 27.38 -24.36 -0.34
C HIS A 111 27.81 -23.04 0.34
N PRO A 112 28.59 -22.20 -0.37
CA PRO A 112 29.24 -21.03 0.25
C PRO A 112 28.26 -19.93 0.68
N PHE A 113 27.03 -19.96 0.17
CA PHE A 113 25.91 -19.12 0.59
C PHE A 113 24.92 -20.00 1.37
N LYS A 114 24.69 -19.67 2.64
CA LYS A 114 23.84 -20.44 3.56
C LYS A 114 22.76 -19.56 4.14
N GLU A 115 21.53 -20.03 4.04
CA GLU A 115 20.39 -19.42 4.72
C GLU A 115 20.35 -19.88 6.19
N THR A 116 19.92 -19.01 7.10
CA THR A 116 19.74 -19.33 8.52
C THR A 116 18.40 -18.79 9.03
N PRO A 117 17.66 -19.55 9.86
CA PRO A 117 16.42 -19.07 10.48
C PRO A 117 16.67 -18.08 11.64
N VAL A 118 17.93 -17.82 12.00
CA VAL A 118 18.28 -16.92 13.12
C VAL A 118 18.25 -15.45 12.70
N ILE A 119 18.46 -15.18 11.40
CA ILE A 119 18.51 -13.84 10.79
C ILE A 119 17.35 -13.77 9.81
N HIS A 120 16.58 -12.68 9.85
CA HIS A 120 15.51 -12.43 8.89
C HIS A 120 15.59 -11.02 8.30
N ASN A 121 15.28 -10.90 7.01
CA ASN A 121 15.35 -9.64 6.28
C ASN A 121 13.95 -9.10 5.97
N TYR A 122 13.58 -8.05 6.67
CA TYR A 122 12.33 -7.32 6.48
C TYR A 122 12.61 -5.90 5.94
N ALA A 123 13.60 -5.80 5.05
CA ALA A 123 14.04 -4.53 4.46
C ALA A 123 12.86 -3.69 3.98
N ALA A 124 12.73 -2.51 4.60
CA ALA A 124 11.65 -1.57 4.35
C ALA A 124 10.26 -2.23 4.50
N THR A 125 10.03 -2.84 5.67
CA THR A 125 8.73 -3.35 6.07
C THR A 125 8.36 -2.79 7.44
N ASN A 126 7.11 -2.35 7.60
CA ASN A 126 6.56 -2.02 8.91
C ASN A 126 6.01 -3.31 9.56
N LEU A 127 6.34 -3.59 10.82
CA LEU A 127 5.95 -4.82 11.51
C LEU A 127 5.43 -4.54 12.92
N ILE A 128 4.59 -5.46 13.41
CA ILE A 128 4.22 -5.59 14.83
C ILE A 128 4.68 -6.96 15.35
N PRO A 129 4.74 -7.19 16.68
CA PRO A 129 5.35 -8.41 17.24
C PRO A 129 4.77 -9.72 16.72
N ARG A 130 3.49 -9.78 16.37
CA ARG A 130 2.85 -10.98 15.81
C ARG A 130 3.30 -11.35 14.40
N HIS A 131 3.93 -10.42 13.67
CA HIS A 131 4.50 -10.67 12.35
C HIS A 131 5.89 -11.30 12.41
N LEU A 132 6.49 -11.25 13.60
CA LEU A 132 7.80 -11.82 13.86
C LEU A 132 7.65 -13.29 14.23
N GLY A 133 8.53 -14.13 13.70
CA GLY A 133 8.66 -15.53 14.06
C GLY A 133 9.65 -15.74 15.23
N PRO A 134 10.31 -16.90 15.32
CA PRO A 134 11.28 -17.21 16.37
C PRO A 134 12.65 -16.54 16.17
N GLU A 135 12.79 -15.60 15.24
CA GLU A 135 14.08 -15.00 14.89
C GLU A 135 14.71 -14.16 16.01
N TYR A 136 16.05 -14.11 16.00
CA TYR A 136 16.83 -13.35 16.99
C TYR A 136 17.41 -12.05 16.41
N ILE A 137 17.60 -11.99 15.09
CA ILE A 137 18.17 -10.83 14.40
C ILE A 137 17.23 -10.40 13.28
N ILE A 138 16.60 -9.24 13.47
CA ILE A 138 15.68 -8.63 12.52
C ILE A 138 16.36 -7.44 11.86
N HIS A 139 16.49 -7.48 10.54
CA HIS A 139 17.06 -6.35 9.79
C HIS A 139 16.01 -5.63 8.94
N GLY A 140 16.13 -4.30 8.90
CA GLY A 140 15.42 -3.47 7.93
C GLY A 140 13.92 -3.25 8.21
N ALA A 141 13.41 -3.81 9.30
CA ALA A 141 12.06 -3.57 9.77
C ALA A 141 11.94 -2.28 10.60
N LYS A 142 10.77 -1.63 10.51
CA LYS A 142 10.30 -0.69 11.53
C LYS A 142 9.31 -1.39 12.44
N LEU A 143 9.66 -1.51 13.72
CA LEU A 143 8.80 -2.13 14.72
C LEU A 143 7.83 -1.11 15.32
N TYR A 144 6.55 -1.49 15.36
CA TYR A 144 5.46 -0.73 15.94
C TYR A 144 4.78 -1.54 17.05
N ALA A 145 4.02 -0.85 17.90
CA ALA A 145 3.12 -1.48 18.84
C ALA A 145 1.83 -1.90 18.11
N PRO A 146 1.23 -3.05 18.46
CA PRO A 146 -0.09 -3.40 17.97
C PRO A 146 -1.16 -2.49 18.59
N TRP A 147 -2.35 -2.49 17.98
CA TRP A 147 -3.55 -1.96 18.62
C TRP A 147 -3.82 -2.64 19.97
N ASP A 148 -4.39 -1.87 20.90
CA ASP A 148 -4.68 -2.25 22.28
C ASP A 148 -6.12 -1.79 22.61
N PRO A 149 -7.08 -2.72 22.75
CA PRO A 149 -8.48 -2.40 23.03
C PRO A 149 -8.67 -1.65 24.35
N THR A 150 -7.72 -1.74 25.28
CA THR A 150 -7.80 -1.02 26.57
C THR A 150 -7.47 0.46 26.45
N ARG A 151 -6.76 0.85 25.38
CA ARG A 151 -6.34 2.24 25.13
C ARG A 151 -7.25 2.95 24.15
N THR A 152 -7.70 2.26 23.12
CA THR A 152 -8.40 2.89 21.99
C THR A 152 -9.50 1.99 21.47
N LYS A 153 -10.74 2.49 21.51
CA LYS A 153 -11.89 1.89 20.85
C LYS A 153 -12.06 2.46 19.45
N ILE A 154 -12.44 1.62 18.51
CA ILE A 154 -12.53 1.97 17.09
C ILE A 154 -13.91 1.57 16.56
N THR A 155 -14.63 2.52 15.98
CA THR A 155 -15.86 2.22 15.21
C THR A 155 -15.47 1.94 13.76
N LEU A 156 -16.12 0.95 13.14
CA LEU A 156 -16.07 0.74 11.69
C LEU A 156 -17.30 1.36 11.03
N ILE A 157 -17.11 2.19 10.03
CA ILE A 157 -18.19 2.73 9.20
C ILE A 157 -18.17 1.99 7.86
N VAL A 158 -19.33 1.46 7.45
CA VAL A 158 -19.51 0.75 6.18
C VAL A 158 -20.53 1.51 5.34
N SER A 159 -20.10 2.10 4.23
CA SER A 159 -21.00 2.63 3.21
C SER A 159 -21.67 1.50 2.45
N GLU A 160 -22.99 1.38 2.59
CA GLU A 160 -23.80 0.38 1.87
C GLU A 160 -24.55 1.04 0.71
N TRP A 161 -24.50 0.46 -0.48
CA TRP A 161 -25.29 0.96 -1.61
C TRP A 161 -26.54 0.12 -1.83
N PHE A 162 -26.37 -1.17 -2.12
CA PHE A 162 -27.46 -2.05 -2.52
C PHE A 162 -27.12 -3.52 -2.23
N PHE A 163 -28.16 -4.34 -2.11
CA PHE A 163 -28.10 -5.81 -2.03
C PHE A 163 -27.39 -6.36 -0.80
N ASP A 164 -27.40 -5.63 0.31
CA ASP A 164 -26.88 -6.13 1.59
C ASP A 164 -25.46 -6.69 1.46
N ARG A 165 -24.62 -6.10 0.61
CA ARG A 165 -23.26 -6.63 0.36
C ARG A 165 -22.36 -6.50 1.58
N SER A 166 -22.68 -5.57 2.48
CA SER A 166 -22.07 -5.45 3.80
C SER A 166 -22.20 -6.72 4.63
N THR A 167 -23.21 -7.57 4.40
CA THR A 167 -23.38 -8.86 5.11
C THR A 167 -22.14 -9.74 5.00
N HIS A 168 -21.48 -9.76 3.84
CA HIS A 168 -20.26 -10.55 3.69
C HIS A 168 -19.13 -10.01 4.57
N LEU A 169 -18.99 -8.68 4.69
CA LEU A 169 -18.02 -8.08 5.60
C LEU A 169 -18.36 -8.44 7.05
N LEU A 170 -19.64 -8.27 7.45
CA LEU A 170 -20.10 -8.51 8.82
C LEU A 170 -19.88 -9.97 9.24
N MET A 171 -20.24 -10.93 8.41
CA MET A 171 -20.07 -12.36 8.71
C MET A 171 -18.61 -12.79 8.95
N HIS A 172 -17.63 -11.96 8.55
CA HIS A 172 -16.20 -12.21 8.75
C HIS A 172 -15.59 -11.33 9.84
N LEU A 173 -16.37 -10.43 10.45
CA LEU A 173 -15.91 -9.66 11.61
C LEU A 173 -15.90 -10.53 12.86
N ASP A 174 -14.74 -10.52 13.51
CA ASP A 174 -14.42 -11.25 14.74
C ASP A 174 -13.67 -10.34 15.71
N GLU A 175 -14.07 -10.34 16.99
CA GLU A 175 -13.52 -9.46 18.04
C GLU A 175 -12.06 -9.74 18.41
N LYS A 176 -11.53 -10.93 18.10
CA LYS A 176 -10.13 -11.29 18.40
C LYS A 176 -9.19 -10.80 17.33
N ASP A 177 -9.65 -10.82 16.08
CA ASP A 177 -8.82 -10.53 14.91
C ASP A 177 -9.02 -9.12 14.32
N HIS A 178 -10.08 -8.44 14.75
CA HIS A 178 -10.44 -7.10 14.25
C HIS A 178 -10.58 -6.08 15.39
N PRO A 179 -10.14 -4.82 15.18
CA PRO A 179 -10.04 -3.85 16.25
C PRO A 179 -11.34 -3.08 16.54
N PHE A 180 -12.48 -3.56 16.01
CA PHE A 180 -13.71 -2.79 15.97
C PHE A 180 -14.60 -3.10 17.19
N SER A 181 -15.02 -2.06 17.90
CA SER A 181 -15.93 -2.16 19.04
C SER A 181 -17.39 -1.88 18.68
N GLU A 182 -17.62 -1.33 17.50
CA GLU A 182 -18.95 -0.99 16.95
C GLU A 182 -18.85 -0.93 15.42
N VAL A 183 -19.92 -1.30 14.72
CA VAL A 183 -20.10 -1.10 13.29
C VAL A 183 -21.29 -0.19 13.02
N VAL A 184 -21.12 0.79 12.14
CA VAL A 184 -22.19 1.67 11.65
C VAL A 184 -22.36 1.45 10.15
N ILE A 185 -23.53 0.96 9.75
CA ILE A 185 -23.87 0.72 8.34
C ILE A 185 -24.63 1.93 7.82
N MET A 186 -24.05 2.65 6.86
CA MET A 186 -24.66 3.81 6.22
C MET A 186 -25.57 3.34 5.09
N LEU A 187 -26.89 3.44 5.30
CA LEU A 187 -27.92 2.96 4.39
C LEU A 187 -28.48 4.08 3.51
N PRO A 188 -28.87 3.80 2.25
CA PRO A 188 -29.64 4.76 1.46
C PRO A 188 -30.96 5.16 2.16
N PRO A 189 -31.49 6.37 1.94
CA PRO A 189 -32.66 6.89 2.67
C PRO A 189 -33.92 6.01 2.59
N ASN A 190 -34.09 5.27 1.49
CA ASN A 190 -35.29 4.48 1.19
C ASN A 190 -35.07 2.96 1.32
N VAL A 191 -33.95 2.54 1.89
CA VAL A 191 -33.64 1.12 2.10
C VAL A 191 -33.90 0.80 3.57
N GLU A 192 -34.76 -0.19 3.82
CA GLU A 192 -34.98 -0.71 5.17
C GLU A 192 -33.69 -1.38 5.66
N ALA A 193 -33.40 -1.21 6.95
CA ALA A 193 -32.29 -1.91 7.56
C ALA A 193 -32.56 -3.41 7.55
N HIS A 194 -31.54 -4.21 7.28
CA HIS A 194 -31.68 -5.65 7.41
C HIS A 194 -31.87 -6.02 8.90
N ASP A 195 -32.97 -6.70 9.22
CA ASP A 195 -33.43 -6.94 10.60
C ASP A 195 -32.44 -7.73 11.48
N ASP A 196 -31.41 -8.34 10.89
CA ASP A 196 -30.49 -9.26 11.56
C ASP A 196 -29.01 -8.83 11.53
N TYR A 197 -28.66 -7.61 11.10
CA TYR A 197 -27.25 -7.18 11.06
C TYR A 197 -26.54 -7.41 12.40
N ASP A 198 -27.23 -7.19 13.52
CA ASP A 198 -26.74 -7.40 14.88
C ASP A 198 -26.50 -8.88 15.22
N ASN A 199 -27.09 -9.80 14.46
CA ASN A 199 -26.91 -11.24 14.62
C ASN A 199 -25.82 -11.81 13.69
N MET A 200 -25.30 -11.02 12.73
CA MET A 200 -24.31 -11.48 11.75
C MET A 200 -22.87 -11.47 12.26
N THR A 201 -22.59 -10.72 13.32
CA THR A 201 -21.26 -10.61 13.93
C THR A 201 -21.36 -10.48 15.45
N ALA A 202 -20.28 -10.82 16.15
CA ALA A 202 -20.15 -10.54 17.57
C ALA A 202 -20.00 -9.03 17.87
N VAL A 203 -19.54 -8.25 16.89
CA VAL A 203 -19.33 -6.81 17.06
C VAL A 203 -20.68 -6.07 17.03
N PRO A 204 -21.01 -5.25 18.04
CA PRO A 204 -22.24 -4.47 18.04
C PRO A 204 -22.40 -3.67 16.75
N THR A 205 -23.52 -3.89 16.05
CA THR A 205 -23.80 -3.24 14.77
C THR A 205 -25.00 -2.32 14.93
N ARG A 206 -25.08 -1.29 14.09
CA ARG A 206 -26.30 -0.50 13.94
C ARG A 206 -26.36 0.11 12.56
N SER A 207 -27.57 0.40 12.11
CA SER A 207 -27.81 1.09 10.87
C SER A 207 -28.00 2.59 11.07
N GLN A 208 -27.59 3.39 10.09
CA GLN A 208 -27.85 4.82 10.01
C GLN A 208 -28.26 5.18 8.58
N HIS A 209 -29.45 5.74 8.42
CA HIS A 209 -29.91 6.24 7.13
C HIS A 209 -29.18 7.54 6.76
N ARG A 210 -28.76 7.62 5.49
CA ARG A 210 -28.08 8.79 4.95
C ARG A 210 -29.00 10.02 4.91
N GLY A 211 -28.46 11.16 5.34
CA GLY A 211 -29.05 12.48 5.12
C GLY A 211 -28.51 13.22 3.89
N ALA A 212 -27.40 12.73 3.32
CA ALA A 212 -26.70 13.32 2.17
C ALA A 212 -26.24 12.20 1.20
N PRO A 213 -25.69 12.53 0.03
CA PRO A 213 -25.14 11.53 -0.90
C PRO A 213 -24.08 10.63 -0.26
N ASP A 214 -23.93 9.41 -0.78
CA ASP A 214 -23.00 8.36 -0.33
C ASP A 214 -21.55 8.82 -0.15
N TYR A 215 -21.03 9.65 -1.06
CA TYR A 215 -19.67 10.18 -0.96
C TYR A 215 -19.48 11.16 0.21
N MET A 216 -20.56 11.55 0.92
CA MET A 216 -20.52 12.32 2.16
C MET A 216 -20.56 11.45 3.41
N ASP A 217 -20.61 10.11 3.30
CA ASP A 217 -20.70 9.21 4.46
C ASP A 217 -19.55 9.43 5.48
N LEU A 218 -18.35 9.78 5.00
CA LEU A 218 -17.23 10.16 5.87
C LEU A 218 -17.58 11.34 6.81
N CYS A 219 -18.49 12.23 6.41
CA CYS A 219 -18.91 13.41 7.16
C CYS A 219 -20.29 13.30 7.82
N GLU A 220 -21.14 12.37 7.37
CA GLU A 220 -22.49 12.16 7.92
C GLU A 220 -22.54 11.09 9.01
N ALA A 221 -21.65 10.09 8.96
CA ALA A 221 -21.71 8.98 9.88
C ALA A 221 -21.51 9.44 11.34
N GLU A 222 -22.44 9.07 12.22
CA GLU A 222 -22.39 9.37 13.65
C GLU A 222 -21.43 8.40 14.32
N VAL A 223 -20.43 8.93 15.01
CA VAL A 223 -19.38 8.13 15.65
C VAL A 223 -19.18 8.61 17.08
N ASN A 224 -19.28 7.68 18.03
CA ASN A 224 -19.14 7.97 19.46
C ASN A 224 -17.74 7.64 20.00
N THR A 225 -16.98 6.79 19.32
CA THR A 225 -15.59 6.49 19.67
C THR A 225 -14.67 7.65 19.31
N GLU A 226 -13.50 7.69 19.95
CA GLU A 226 -12.47 8.68 19.64
C GLU A 226 -11.89 8.49 18.22
N TRP A 227 -11.82 7.24 17.78
CA TRP A 227 -11.22 6.84 16.52
C TRP A 227 -12.17 5.96 15.71
N PHE A 228 -12.11 6.06 14.39
CA PHE A 228 -12.89 5.19 13.51
C PHE A 228 -12.16 4.88 12.20
N MET A 229 -12.56 3.80 11.55
CA MET A 229 -12.18 3.49 10.17
C MET A 229 -13.40 3.54 9.27
N PHE A 230 -13.15 3.79 7.99
CA PHE A 230 -14.17 3.87 6.97
C PHE A 230 -13.90 2.80 5.93
N THR A 231 -14.95 2.15 5.43
CA THR A 231 -14.93 1.21 4.31
C THR A 231 -16.28 1.22 3.63
N ASN A 232 -16.46 0.34 2.65
CA ASN A 232 -17.67 0.27 1.86
C ASN A 232 -18.06 -1.18 1.55
N SER A 233 -19.28 -1.42 1.09
CA SER A 233 -19.82 -2.77 0.91
C SER A 233 -19.20 -3.59 -0.25
N TYR A 234 -18.23 -3.02 -0.98
CA TYR A 234 -17.45 -3.74 -1.99
C TYR A 234 -16.19 -4.43 -1.45
N HIS A 235 -15.93 -4.31 -0.14
CA HIS A 235 -14.76 -4.88 0.50
C HIS A 235 -15.11 -5.98 1.49
N HIS A 236 -14.20 -6.93 1.65
CA HIS A 236 -14.11 -7.78 2.82
C HIS A 236 -13.13 -7.20 3.82
N VAL A 237 -13.31 -7.57 5.08
CA VAL A 237 -12.28 -7.38 6.09
C VAL A 237 -11.16 -8.40 5.89
N SER A 238 -9.92 -7.99 6.03
CA SER A 238 -8.77 -8.90 6.04
C SER A 238 -8.84 -9.83 7.25
N ASN A 239 -8.37 -11.08 7.12
CA ASN A 239 -8.35 -12.07 8.22
C ASN A 239 -7.81 -11.52 9.55
N HIS A 240 -6.88 -10.56 9.47
CA HIS A 240 -6.46 -9.75 10.60
C HIS A 240 -6.34 -8.30 10.18
N VAL A 241 -6.84 -7.39 11.01
CA VAL A 241 -6.67 -5.95 10.82
C VAL A 241 -5.58 -5.44 11.75
N ASP A 242 -4.35 -5.42 11.23
CA ASP A 242 -3.15 -5.09 12.00
C ASP A 242 -2.87 -3.58 12.01
N LEU A 243 -3.57 -2.88 12.89
CA LEU A 243 -3.31 -1.45 13.12
C LEU A 243 -2.01 -1.25 13.90
N MET A 244 -1.15 -0.39 13.37
CA MET A 244 0.17 -0.11 13.91
C MET A 244 0.20 1.22 14.64
N PHE A 245 0.83 1.24 15.81
CA PHE A 245 0.99 2.44 16.65
C PHE A 245 2.45 2.69 16.99
N THR A 246 2.85 3.95 17.11
CA THR A 246 4.21 4.29 17.55
C THR A 246 4.44 3.83 19.00
N PRO A 247 5.55 3.12 19.30
CA PRO A 247 5.87 2.77 20.67
C PRO A 247 6.01 4.03 21.56
N GLY A 248 5.51 3.95 22.79
CA GLY A 248 5.50 5.07 23.74
C GLY A 248 4.37 6.07 23.48
N LYS A 249 4.47 6.88 22.42
CA LYS A 249 3.47 7.94 22.12
C LYS A 249 2.11 7.39 21.71
N TYR A 250 2.05 6.16 21.23
CA TYR A 250 0.83 5.47 20.85
C TYR A 250 0.01 6.22 19.78
N GLN A 251 0.70 6.66 18.73
CA GLN A 251 0.11 7.37 17.60
C GLN A 251 -0.15 6.41 16.43
N PRO A 252 -1.32 6.41 15.80
CA PRO A 252 -1.60 5.56 14.65
C PRO A 252 -0.61 5.84 13.52
N VAL A 253 -0.12 4.76 12.91
CA VAL A 253 0.74 4.81 11.73
C VAL A 253 -0.16 4.79 10.50
N THR A 254 -0.08 5.85 9.69
CA THR A 254 -0.88 6.00 8.48
C THR A 254 0.01 5.89 7.25
N PRO A 255 -0.22 4.91 6.37
CA PRO A 255 0.52 4.82 5.13
C PRO A 255 0.11 5.93 4.16
N PHE A 256 1.07 6.44 3.39
CA PHE A 256 0.82 7.37 2.29
C PHE A 256 1.62 6.98 1.05
N THR A 257 1.10 7.36 -0.11
CA THR A 257 1.80 7.30 -1.39
C THR A 257 2.33 8.69 -1.74
N PRO A 258 3.60 8.86 -2.16
CA PRO A 258 4.11 10.15 -2.59
C PRO A 258 3.36 10.68 -3.81
N ALA A 259 2.92 11.94 -3.76
CA ALA A 259 2.27 12.62 -4.89
C ALA A 259 3.31 13.00 -5.96
N THR A 260 3.76 11.99 -6.72
CA THR A 260 4.76 12.14 -7.78
C THR A 260 4.22 11.56 -9.08
N TYR A 261 4.92 11.77 -10.20
CA TYR A 261 4.49 11.25 -11.49
C TYR A 261 4.37 9.71 -11.54
N PRO A 262 5.38 8.94 -11.09
CA PRO A 262 5.31 7.48 -11.14
C PRO A 262 4.17 6.88 -10.31
N PHE A 263 3.84 7.51 -9.17
CA PHE A 263 2.91 6.93 -8.21
C PHE A 263 1.49 7.51 -8.26
N CYS A 264 1.33 8.78 -8.67
CA CYS A 264 0.03 9.46 -8.63
C CYS A 264 -0.29 10.25 -9.91
N PHE A 265 0.59 11.15 -10.36
CA PHE A 265 0.20 12.12 -11.39
C PHE A 265 0.01 11.52 -12.79
N LYS A 266 0.46 10.28 -13.03
CA LYS A 266 0.09 9.51 -14.22
C LYS A 266 -1.41 9.16 -14.25
N PHE A 267 -2.05 9.07 -13.09
CA PHE A 267 -3.46 8.67 -12.93
C PHE A 267 -4.35 9.91 -12.74
N PRO A 268 -5.31 10.18 -13.65
CA PRO A 268 -6.13 11.40 -13.58
C PRO A 268 -6.91 11.55 -12.27
N TYR A 269 -7.48 10.46 -11.76
CA TYR A 269 -8.24 10.49 -10.50
C TYR A 269 -7.33 10.86 -9.31
N CYS A 270 -6.18 10.20 -9.17
CA CYS A 270 -5.22 10.51 -8.10
C CYS A 270 -4.72 11.96 -8.19
N LYS A 271 -4.43 12.45 -9.41
CA LYS A 271 -4.06 13.84 -9.64
C LYS A 271 -5.14 14.81 -9.16
N GLU A 272 -6.40 14.52 -9.44
CA GLU A 272 -7.52 15.35 -8.96
C GLU A 272 -7.71 15.26 -7.44
N THR A 273 -7.52 14.09 -6.82
CA THR A 273 -7.49 13.96 -5.36
C THR A 273 -6.42 14.87 -4.73
N VAL A 274 -5.21 14.90 -5.29
CA VAL A 274 -4.14 15.82 -4.82
C VAL A 274 -4.52 17.28 -5.05
N ASN A 275 -5.10 17.63 -6.21
CA ASN A 275 -5.55 19.00 -6.49
C ASN A 275 -6.62 19.44 -5.46
N THR A 276 -7.54 18.56 -5.08
CA THR A 276 -8.54 18.83 -4.06
C THR A 276 -7.89 19.06 -2.69
N ALA A 277 -6.94 18.21 -2.31
CA ALA A 277 -6.21 18.35 -1.05
C ALA A 277 -5.39 19.65 -0.96
N GLN A 278 -4.88 20.14 -2.11
CA GLN A 278 -4.15 21.41 -2.18
C GLN A 278 -5.00 22.64 -1.85
N PHE A 279 -6.33 22.55 -1.90
CA PHE A 279 -7.20 23.62 -1.40
C PHE A 279 -7.10 23.83 0.11
N PHE A 280 -6.74 22.79 0.86
CA PHE A 280 -6.47 22.90 2.29
C PHE A 280 -5.00 23.26 2.53
N LYS A 281 -4.08 22.54 1.90
CA LYS A 281 -2.64 22.77 2.05
C LYS A 281 -1.94 22.86 0.69
N PRO A 282 -1.60 24.07 0.21
CA PRO A 282 -0.74 24.23 -0.96
C PRO A 282 0.55 23.43 -0.81
N GLY A 283 0.94 22.70 -1.85
CA GLY A 283 2.13 21.84 -1.82
C GLY A 283 1.96 20.52 -1.07
N HIS A 284 0.73 20.10 -0.74
CA HIS A 284 0.51 18.76 -0.19
C HIS A 284 1.01 17.66 -1.14
N ASP A 285 1.82 16.75 -0.60
CA ASP A 285 2.62 15.78 -1.34
C ASP A 285 2.35 14.31 -0.95
N LYS A 286 1.30 14.07 -0.16
CA LYS A 286 0.95 12.75 0.39
C LYS A 286 -0.43 12.35 -0.08
N VAL A 287 -0.58 11.13 -0.55
CA VAL A 287 -1.87 10.54 -0.93
C VAL A 287 -2.19 9.47 0.09
N VAL A 288 -3.29 9.66 0.82
CA VAL A 288 -3.78 8.76 1.86
C VAL A 288 -5.10 8.18 1.39
N LEU A 289 -5.22 6.86 1.39
CA LEU A 289 -6.46 6.18 1.02
C LEU A 289 -7.46 6.28 2.17
N ASP A 290 -8.74 6.38 1.82
CA ASP A 290 -9.83 6.57 2.78
C ASP A 290 -9.92 5.39 3.76
N PHE A 291 -9.61 4.18 3.28
CA PHE A 291 -9.72 2.93 4.03
C PHE A 291 -8.47 2.59 4.85
N ASP A 292 -7.38 3.36 4.71
CA ASP A 292 -6.07 3.09 5.34
C ASP A 292 -5.79 4.01 6.55
N ILE A 293 -6.63 5.01 6.79
CA ILE A 293 -6.44 5.99 7.86
C ILE A 293 -7.43 5.74 9.00
N LEU A 294 -6.91 5.82 10.23
CA LEU A 294 -7.71 5.85 11.43
C LEU A 294 -8.14 7.30 11.69
N TYR A 295 -9.39 7.65 11.40
CA TYR A 295 -9.87 9.01 11.57
C TYR A 295 -10.10 9.34 13.04
N HIS A 296 -9.60 10.48 13.49
CA HIS A 296 -9.91 11.03 14.80
C HIS A 296 -11.25 11.77 14.74
N THR A 297 -12.27 11.29 15.46
CA THR A 297 -13.67 11.72 15.33
C THR A 297 -13.83 13.23 15.44
N LYS A 298 -13.27 13.83 16.50
CA LYS A 298 -13.38 15.29 16.71
C LYS A 298 -12.76 16.08 15.56
N THR A 299 -11.59 15.65 15.08
CA THR A 299 -10.89 16.35 14.01
C THR A 299 -11.53 16.12 12.65
N ARG A 300 -12.11 14.93 12.41
CA ARG A 300 -12.96 14.70 11.25
C ARG A 300 -14.14 15.66 11.23
N ASN A 301 -14.82 15.85 12.36
CA ASN A 301 -15.99 16.74 12.40
C ASN A 301 -15.61 18.20 12.05
N GLU A 302 -14.47 18.66 12.57
CA GLU A 302 -13.92 19.99 12.24
C GLU A 302 -13.53 20.10 10.75
N PHE A 303 -12.92 19.05 10.19
CA PHE A 303 -12.62 18.96 8.76
C PHE A 303 -13.88 18.99 7.89
N CYS A 304 -14.92 18.22 8.26
CA CYS A 304 -16.18 18.16 7.53
C CYS A 304 -16.94 19.47 7.58
N ALA A 305 -16.90 20.20 8.70
CA ALA A 305 -17.45 21.55 8.78
C ALA A 305 -16.73 22.52 7.81
N GLU A 306 -15.39 22.46 7.73
CA GLU A 306 -14.64 23.26 6.77
C GLU A 306 -14.88 22.84 5.32
N TRP A 307 -15.02 21.53 5.07
CA TRP A 307 -15.38 20.99 3.78
C TRP A 307 -16.71 21.55 3.28
N ARG A 308 -17.77 21.45 4.09
CA ARG A 308 -19.10 21.98 3.75
C ARG A 308 -19.08 23.48 3.51
N ASN A 309 -18.39 24.25 4.36
CA ASN A 309 -18.22 25.69 4.16
C ASN A 309 -17.51 26.03 2.84
N LYS A 310 -16.59 25.19 2.39
CA LYS A 310 -15.77 25.45 1.20
C LYS A 310 -16.40 24.97 -0.10
N PHE A 311 -17.15 23.87 -0.05
CA PHE A 311 -17.62 23.14 -1.22
C PHE A 311 -19.13 22.93 -1.25
N GLY A 312 -19.87 23.45 -0.27
CA GLY A 312 -21.30 23.21 -0.12
C GLY A 312 -21.61 21.95 0.68
N ASP A 313 -22.86 21.83 1.12
CA ASP A 313 -23.28 20.76 2.04
C ASP A 313 -23.14 19.36 1.41
N GLU A 314 -23.31 19.26 0.10
CA GLU A 314 -23.19 18.04 -0.70
C GLU A 314 -22.04 18.11 -1.70
N SER A 315 -21.03 18.97 -1.47
CA SER A 315 -19.90 19.18 -2.40
C SER A 315 -20.27 19.75 -3.77
N GLU A 316 -21.42 20.41 -3.90
CA GLU A 316 -21.94 20.98 -5.15
C GLU A 316 -21.00 22.03 -5.78
N ASP A 317 -20.20 22.71 -4.97
CA ASP A 317 -19.27 23.75 -5.39
C ASP A 317 -17.84 23.22 -5.69
N LEU A 318 -17.54 21.95 -5.39
CA LEU A 318 -16.20 21.35 -5.52
C LEU A 318 -15.55 21.57 -6.91
N TYR A 319 -16.35 21.51 -7.96
CA TYR A 319 -15.88 21.65 -9.35
C TYR A 319 -16.51 22.80 -10.13
N LYS A 320 -17.18 23.73 -9.44
CA LYS A 320 -17.91 24.84 -10.08
C LYS A 320 -17.05 25.66 -11.03
N HIS A 321 -15.80 25.94 -10.66
CA HIS A 321 -14.86 26.68 -11.50
C HIS A 321 -14.32 25.89 -12.70
N LYS A 322 -14.25 24.55 -12.62
CA LYS A 322 -13.75 23.69 -13.71
C LYS A 322 -14.81 23.38 -14.75
N ARG A 323 -16.08 23.25 -14.34
CA ARG A 323 -17.22 22.99 -15.25
C ARG A 323 -17.47 24.13 -16.23
N VAL A 324 -17.20 25.37 -15.85
CA VAL A 324 -17.35 26.55 -16.73
C VAL A 324 -16.31 26.56 -17.87
N LEU A 325 -15.10 26.05 -17.62
CA LEU A 325 -13.97 26.11 -18.57
C LEU A 325 -13.82 24.85 -19.44
N ARG A 326 -14.42 23.72 -19.06
CA ARG A 326 -14.33 22.45 -19.81
C ARG A 326 -15.65 21.69 -19.76
N ARG A 327 -16.27 21.45 -20.92
CA ARG A 327 -17.40 20.50 -21.11
C ARG A 327 -17.02 19.02 -20.89
N LYS A 328 -15.91 18.72 -20.21
CA LYS A 328 -15.44 17.34 -20.00
C LYS A 328 -15.96 16.81 -18.66
N LYS A 329 -16.34 15.53 -18.63
CA LYS A 329 -16.65 14.77 -17.40
C LYS A 329 -15.50 14.97 -16.41
N VAL A 330 -15.82 15.41 -15.20
CA VAL A 330 -14.81 15.57 -14.14
C VAL A 330 -14.40 14.16 -13.70
N ILE A 331 -13.10 13.89 -13.68
CA ILE A 331 -12.53 12.62 -13.25
C ILE A 331 -11.83 12.86 -11.92
N GLY A 332 -12.54 12.74 -10.81
CA GLY A 332 -12.03 13.03 -9.47
C GLY A 332 -13.05 12.64 -8.39
N PRO A 333 -12.69 12.79 -7.10
CA PRO A 333 -13.57 12.46 -6.00
C PRO A 333 -14.80 13.38 -5.95
N SER A 334 -15.97 12.80 -5.66
CA SER A 334 -17.22 13.54 -5.51
C SER A 334 -17.36 14.20 -4.14
N GLY A 335 -16.61 13.72 -3.14
CA GLY A 335 -16.72 14.15 -1.76
C GLY A 335 -15.38 14.22 -1.02
N PRO A 336 -15.43 14.37 0.32
CA PRO A 336 -14.26 14.38 1.19
C PRO A 336 -13.45 13.07 1.05
N THR A 337 -12.13 13.18 1.11
CA THR A 337 -11.20 12.03 1.03
C THR A 337 -10.24 12.04 2.20
N GLY A 338 -9.67 10.89 2.54
CA GLY A 338 -8.56 10.72 3.48
C GLY A 338 -7.35 11.57 3.09
N THR A 339 -7.10 11.79 1.80
CA THR A 339 -6.05 12.70 1.33
C THR A 339 -6.37 14.17 1.66
N ALA A 340 -7.61 14.62 1.44
CA ALA A 340 -8.03 15.97 1.82
C ALA A 340 -8.03 16.18 3.34
N TYR A 341 -8.46 15.17 4.10
CA TYR A 341 -8.38 15.15 5.56
C TYR A 341 -6.92 15.23 6.05
N ALA A 342 -6.01 14.47 5.43
CA ALA A 342 -4.58 14.56 5.74
C ALA A 342 -4.04 15.98 5.46
N ALA A 343 -4.39 16.57 4.32
CA ALA A 343 -4.00 17.95 4.01
C ALA A 343 -4.54 18.95 5.04
N TYR A 344 -5.78 18.79 5.50
CA TYR A 344 -6.37 19.56 6.60
C TYR A 344 -5.56 19.41 7.89
N LEU A 345 -5.21 18.18 8.29
CA LEU A 345 -4.38 17.93 9.48
C LEU A 345 -3.06 18.71 9.39
N PHE A 346 -2.40 18.61 8.24
CA PHE A 346 -1.13 19.26 7.97
C PHE A 346 -1.22 20.80 7.85
N LYS A 347 -2.38 21.35 7.48
CA LYS A 347 -2.64 22.81 7.43
C LYS A 347 -2.70 23.37 8.85
N TYR A 348 -3.39 22.66 9.75
CA TYR A 348 -3.63 23.08 11.13
C TYR A 348 -2.63 22.50 12.14
N LYS A 349 -1.53 21.88 11.68
CA LYS A 349 -0.49 21.25 12.53
C LYS A 349 -1.05 20.18 13.49
N LYS A 350 -2.13 19.53 13.08
CA LYS A 350 -2.79 18.41 13.77
C LYS A 350 -2.24 17.04 13.33
N ASP A 351 -1.32 17.03 12.37
CA ASP A 351 -0.63 15.83 11.88
C ASP A 351 0.24 15.16 12.95
N SER A 352 0.59 15.87 14.03
CA SER A 352 1.34 15.32 15.16
C SER A 352 0.64 14.18 15.89
N MET A 353 -0.67 13.99 15.69
CA MET A 353 -1.42 12.82 16.21
C MET A 353 -1.10 11.53 15.44
N TYR A 354 -0.45 11.62 14.28
CA TYR A 354 -0.22 10.51 13.37
C TYR A 354 1.26 10.31 13.11
N LYS A 355 1.62 9.08 12.76
CA LYS A 355 2.91 8.77 12.12
C LYS A 355 2.67 8.42 10.66
N PHE A 356 2.93 9.36 9.76
CA PHE A 356 2.88 9.08 8.32
C PHE A 356 4.09 8.25 7.88
N THR A 357 3.84 7.15 7.15
CA THR A 357 4.87 6.28 6.60
C THR A 357 4.71 6.13 5.09
N ASP A 358 5.80 6.19 4.35
CA ASP A 358 5.77 6.08 2.89
C ASP A 358 5.56 4.62 2.50
N ARG A 359 4.39 4.29 1.93
CA ARG A 359 4.05 2.92 1.54
C ARG A 359 4.84 2.44 0.33
N SER A 360 5.33 3.33 -0.53
CA SER A 360 6.20 2.95 -1.65
C SER A 360 7.56 2.44 -1.17
N LEU A 361 7.98 2.89 0.01
CA LEU A 361 9.17 2.42 0.68
C LEU A 361 8.86 1.22 1.58
N TYR A 362 7.91 1.37 2.52
CA TYR A 362 7.72 0.43 3.63
C TYR A 362 6.60 -0.60 3.46
N GLY A 363 5.90 -0.58 2.32
CA GLY A 363 4.66 -1.32 2.15
C GLY A 363 3.53 -0.80 3.04
N ALA A 364 2.36 -1.43 2.93
CA ALA A 364 1.22 -1.24 3.81
C ALA A 364 0.33 -2.50 3.73
N ARG A 365 -0.21 -2.93 4.87
CA ARG A 365 -1.17 -4.03 4.91
C ARG A 365 -2.58 -3.45 4.81
N ALA A 366 -3.35 -3.93 3.84
CA ALA A 366 -4.70 -3.46 3.62
C ALA A 366 -5.63 -4.03 4.71
N PRO A 367 -6.36 -3.19 5.46
CA PRO A 367 -7.38 -3.65 6.40
C PRO A 367 -8.60 -4.26 5.68
N PHE A 368 -8.82 -3.84 4.43
CA PHE A 368 -9.96 -4.20 3.62
C PHE A 368 -9.53 -4.63 2.22
N ILE A 369 -10.09 -5.73 1.74
CA ILE A 369 -9.77 -6.34 0.45
C ILE A 369 -10.97 -6.16 -0.47
N LYS A 370 -10.76 -5.54 -1.63
CA LYS A 370 -11.83 -5.30 -2.60
C LYS A 370 -12.18 -6.58 -3.35
N ILE A 371 -13.45 -6.99 -3.33
CA ILE A 371 -13.90 -8.26 -3.92
C ILE A 371 -15.00 -8.12 -4.97
N PHE A 372 -15.67 -6.96 -5.04
CA PHE A 372 -16.76 -6.68 -5.98
C PHE A 372 -16.37 -5.58 -6.98
N ALA A 373 -15.19 -5.68 -7.59
CA ALA A 373 -14.65 -4.62 -8.45
C ALA A 373 -15.43 -4.44 -9.77
N LYS A 374 -16.01 -5.52 -10.31
CA LYS A 374 -16.81 -5.46 -11.54
C LYS A 374 -18.18 -4.85 -11.27
N GLU A 375 -18.77 -5.20 -10.14
CA GLU A 375 -20.07 -4.77 -9.67
C GLU A 375 -20.03 -3.29 -9.28
N GLU A 376 -19.02 -2.84 -8.55
CA GLU A 376 -18.82 -1.42 -8.23
C GLU A 376 -18.76 -0.56 -9.51
N LYS A 377 -18.08 -1.05 -10.54
CA LYS A 377 -18.01 -0.37 -11.83
C LYS A 377 -19.38 -0.29 -12.51
N LEU A 378 -20.24 -1.30 -12.35
CA LEU A 378 -21.59 -1.31 -12.92
C LEU A 378 -22.54 -0.40 -12.14
N ASP A 379 -22.46 -0.42 -10.82
CA ASP A 379 -23.33 0.37 -9.94
C ASP A 379 -22.96 1.87 -9.98
N GLY A 380 -21.70 2.20 -10.31
CA GLY A 380 -21.26 3.57 -10.56
C GLY A 380 -21.59 4.14 -11.96
N MET A 381 -22.23 3.36 -12.85
CA MET A 381 -22.65 3.82 -14.18
C MET A 381 -23.99 4.55 -14.14
N SER A 382 -24.17 5.56 -14.99
CA SER A 382 -25.50 6.13 -15.20
C SER A 382 -26.42 5.16 -15.95
N GLU A 383 -27.75 5.32 -15.82
CA GLU A 383 -28.73 4.51 -16.58
C GLU A 383 -28.46 4.56 -18.10
N GLU A 384 -28.00 5.70 -18.62
CA GLU A 384 -27.63 5.87 -20.03
C GLU A 384 -26.36 5.09 -20.40
N GLU A 385 -25.37 5.02 -19.49
CA GLU A 385 -24.15 4.24 -19.65
C GLU A 385 -24.44 2.73 -19.60
N LEU A 386 -25.32 2.30 -18.68
CA LEU A 386 -25.83 0.93 -18.61
C LEU A 386 -26.58 0.54 -19.90
N ALA A 387 -27.50 1.39 -20.36
CA ALA A 387 -28.26 1.15 -21.59
C ALA A 387 -27.37 1.05 -22.84
N LYS A 388 -26.35 1.92 -22.96
CA LYS A 388 -25.36 1.84 -24.06
C LYS A 388 -24.56 0.55 -24.02
N ARG A 389 -24.20 0.05 -22.84
CA ARG A 389 -23.42 -1.18 -22.69
C ARG A 389 -24.23 -2.43 -23.04
N VAL A 390 -25.51 -2.46 -22.70
CA VAL A 390 -26.46 -3.51 -23.14
C VAL A 390 -26.68 -3.45 -24.66
N GLY A 391 -26.69 -2.26 -25.26
CA GLY A 391 -26.74 -2.07 -26.72
C GLY A 391 -25.43 -2.36 -27.48
N SER A 392 -24.28 -2.36 -26.80
CA SER A 392 -22.93 -2.50 -27.37
C SER A 392 -22.24 -3.83 -27.03
N MET A 393 -22.99 -4.93 -26.87
CA MET A 393 -22.46 -6.30 -26.74
C MET A 393 -21.72 -6.83 -27.99
N GLY A 394 -21.05 -5.95 -28.74
CA GLY A 394 -20.09 -6.27 -29.78
C GLY A 394 -18.97 -5.24 -29.74
N MET A 395 -17.84 -5.62 -29.13
CA MET A 395 -16.56 -4.89 -29.09
C MET A 395 -16.47 -3.70 -28.13
N GLU A 396 -15.74 -3.88 -27.01
CA GLU A 396 -14.50 -3.13 -26.71
C GLU A 396 -13.90 -3.46 -25.33
N ASN A 397 -12.57 -3.67 -25.35
CA ASN A 397 -11.69 -3.78 -24.18
C ASN A 397 -11.42 -2.40 -23.58
N SER A 398 -12.15 -2.00 -22.52
CA SER A 398 -11.77 -0.83 -21.72
C SER A 398 -10.85 -1.28 -20.57
N THR A 399 -9.63 -0.76 -20.52
CA THR A 399 -8.65 -0.98 -19.44
C THR A 399 -9.17 -0.40 -18.11
N ASP A 400 -9.34 -1.27 -17.12
CA ASP A 400 -9.80 -0.92 -15.78
C ASP A 400 -8.74 -0.18 -14.96
N CYS A 401 -9.19 0.76 -14.13
CA CYS A 401 -8.37 1.59 -13.28
C CYS A 401 -8.72 1.27 -11.82
N SER A 402 -8.10 0.22 -11.28
CA SER A 402 -7.95 0.04 -9.84
C SER A 402 -6.49 0.23 -9.48
N CYS A 403 -6.19 0.99 -8.43
CA CYS A 403 -4.84 0.95 -7.85
C CYS A 403 -4.53 -0.44 -7.25
N PHE A 404 -5.54 -1.31 -7.07
CA PHE A 404 -5.39 -2.74 -6.79
C PHE A 404 -5.21 -3.60 -8.06
N THR A 405 -5.32 -3.10 -9.30
CA THR A 405 -5.17 -3.97 -10.49
C THR A 405 -3.72 -4.42 -10.75
N PHE A 406 -2.78 -4.03 -9.89
CA PHE A 406 -1.48 -4.67 -9.78
C PHE A 406 -1.47 -5.88 -8.81
N GLU A 407 -2.59 -6.20 -8.16
CA GLU A 407 -2.66 -7.08 -6.98
C GLU A 407 -3.67 -8.25 -7.11
N SER A 408 -4.23 -8.54 -8.28
CA SER A 408 -5.20 -9.66 -8.42
C SER A 408 -5.25 -10.38 -9.78
N LEU A 409 -4.20 -10.30 -10.59
CA LEU A 409 -4.05 -11.21 -11.75
C LEU A 409 -3.02 -12.30 -11.43
N GLN A 410 -3.48 -13.36 -10.77
CA GLN A 410 -3.20 -14.79 -11.03
C GLN A 410 -3.47 -15.63 -9.77
N THR A 411 -4.64 -16.28 -9.74
CA THR A 411 -4.74 -17.68 -9.30
C THR A 411 -4.26 -18.59 -10.40
#